data_AF-A0A937XBN9-F1
#
_entry.id   AF-A0A937XBN9-F1
#
_cell.length_a   1.000
_cell.length_b   1.000
_cell.length_c   1.000
_cell.angle_alpha   90.00
_cell.angle_beta   90.00
_cell.angle_gamma   90.00
#
_symmetry.space_group_name_H-M   'P 1'
#
loop_
_entity.id
_entity.type
_entity.pdbx_description
1 polymer ?
#
loop_
_entity_poly.entity_id
_entity_poly.type
_entity_poly.pdbx_seq_one_letter_code
_entity_poly.pdbx_strand_id
1 'polypeptide(L)'
;IGPCDTRWETVRGIVAGLALMLDGAYDLTRVRIFDNRYIGGHGYTNVNFDFAGVRPHIATAPLCSSGYYPVAGHQLSDYLYGSDYLINVPALKSHTTPHEITVSLKNHYGSCCPADLCGSGGPPTMLALNADAHIRSKTALVVTDGLRGTYNGGPGESPQLWASFPEGAPNTLFFSTDPITTDYWARDLINSERALRGWSLKTCAWIEQGAAEPYSLGIADPQAMDVVRYDPAGAPEAFLPPQGGLVLAANAPNPFRDGTTLRLRLERPGRADLAIFDPSGRLVRVFPERDYPAGYSAVGWDGRDESGRPVGPGAYWARLRSGARSSSRLLLRTE
;
A
#
# COMPACT_ATOMS: atom_id res chain seq x y z
N ILE A 1 -19.75 8.22 -7.13
CA ILE A 1 -18.42 7.60 -6.89
C ILE A 1 -17.72 7.60 -8.26
N GLY A 2 -17.05 8.70 -8.57
CA GLY A 2 -16.59 9.06 -9.93
C GLY A 2 -15.09 8.75 -10.16
N PRO A 3 -14.40 9.46 -11.06
CA PRO A 3 -13.03 9.20 -11.54
C PRO A 3 -11.91 9.36 -10.49
N CYS A 4 -12.19 9.12 -9.21
CA CYS A 4 -11.48 9.69 -8.06
C CYS A 4 -11.11 8.68 -6.96
N ASP A 5 -11.49 7.40 -7.09
CA ASP A 5 -11.02 6.34 -6.20
C ASP A 5 -9.75 5.72 -6.78
N THR A 6 -8.60 6.14 -6.26
CA THR A 6 -7.26 5.75 -6.75
C THR A 6 -6.72 4.48 -6.10
N ARG A 7 -7.48 3.83 -5.20
CA ARG A 7 -7.02 2.61 -4.51
C ARG A 7 -6.57 1.51 -5.45
N TRP A 8 -7.14 1.42 -6.64
CA TRP A 8 -6.73 0.43 -7.64
C TRP A 8 -5.32 0.65 -8.16
N GLU A 9 -4.83 1.90 -8.22
CA GLU A 9 -3.41 2.17 -8.52
C GLU A 9 -2.51 1.80 -7.33
N THR A 10 -2.98 2.03 -6.10
CA THR A 10 -2.29 1.54 -4.89
C THR A 10 -2.21 0.00 -4.88
N VAL A 11 -3.31 -0.69 -5.18
CA VAL A 11 -3.35 -2.16 -5.31
C VAL A 11 -2.42 -2.63 -6.43
N ARG A 12 -2.36 -1.92 -7.56
CA ARG A 12 -1.42 -2.22 -8.64
C ARG A 12 0.02 -2.18 -8.14
N GLY A 13 0.39 -1.14 -7.40
CA GLY A 13 1.71 -1.03 -6.78
C GLY A 13 2.01 -2.16 -5.80
N ILE A 14 1.03 -2.55 -4.97
CA ILE A 14 1.16 -3.65 -4.01
C ILE A 14 1.40 -4.98 -4.72
N VAL A 15 0.57 -5.33 -5.70
CA VAL A 15 0.70 -6.61 -6.43
C VAL A 15 2.02 -6.68 -7.19
N ALA A 16 2.42 -5.59 -7.86
CA ALA A 16 3.72 -5.51 -8.52
C ALA A 16 4.87 -5.69 -7.51
N GLY A 17 4.79 -5.05 -6.34
CA GLY A 17 5.76 -5.23 -5.26
C GLY A 17 5.84 -6.67 -4.76
N LEU A 18 4.69 -7.31 -4.51
CA LEU A 18 4.61 -8.71 -4.07
C LEU A 18 5.17 -9.69 -5.10
N ALA A 19 4.93 -9.46 -6.39
CA ALA A 19 5.49 -10.25 -7.48
C ALA A 19 7.03 -10.25 -7.48
N LEU A 20 7.62 -9.17 -6.97
CA LEU A 20 9.07 -8.93 -6.99
C LEU A 20 9.76 -9.31 -5.67
N MET A 21 9.02 -9.25 -4.57
CA MET A 21 9.48 -9.75 -3.28
C MET A 21 9.55 -11.29 -3.35
N LEU A 22 10.62 -11.88 -2.80
CA LEU A 22 10.91 -13.34 -2.83
C LEU A 22 11.33 -13.91 -4.20
N ASP A 23 12.13 -13.19 -4.99
CA ASP A 23 12.70 -13.71 -6.26
C ASP A 23 11.69 -14.09 -7.35
N GLY A 24 10.43 -13.63 -7.26
CA GLY A 24 9.36 -14.09 -8.16
C GLY A 24 8.75 -15.43 -7.76
N ALA A 25 9.05 -15.92 -6.55
CA ALA A 25 8.50 -17.15 -6.00
C ALA A 25 7.08 -16.99 -5.43
N TYR A 26 6.57 -15.77 -5.32
CA TYR A 26 5.21 -15.57 -4.83
C TYR A 26 4.20 -15.92 -5.92
N ASP A 27 3.44 -16.99 -5.70
CA ASP A 27 2.37 -17.41 -6.61
C ASP A 27 1.22 -16.39 -6.58
N LEU A 28 1.26 -15.45 -7.53
CA LEU A 28 0.26 -14.42 -7.69
C LEU A 28 -1.15 -14.98 -7.94
N THR A 29 -1.30 -16.26 -8.34
CA THR A 29 -2.63 -16.87 -8.52
C THR A 29 -3.36 -17.08 -7.18
N ARG A 30 -2.61 -17.05 -6.06
CA ARG A 30 -3.13 -17.07 -4.70
C ARG A 30 -3.53 -15.69 -4.18
N VAL A 31 -3.22 -14.62 -4.91
CA VAL A 31 -3.66 -13.26 -4.55
C VAL A 31 -5.13 -13.09 -4.96
N ARG A 32 -5.94 -12.68 -3.99
CA ARG A 32 -7.37 -12.34 -4.18
C ARG A 32 -7.53 -10.86 -3.90
N ILE A 33 -8.18 -10.13 -4.81
CA ILE A 33 -8.56 -8.74 -4.58
C ILE A 33 -10.05 -8.70 -4.34
N PHE A 34 -10.44 -8.30 -3.15
CA PHE A 34 -11.82 -8.24 -2.72
C PHE A 34 -12.28 -6.79 -2.64
N ASP A 35 -13.27 -6.41 -3.46
CA ASP A 35 -13.94 -5.11 -3.40
C ASP A 35 -15.43 -5.30 -3.66
N ASN A 36 -16.24 -5.04 -2.64
CA ASN A 36 -17.70 -5.19 -2.69
C ASN A 36 -18.41 -4.07 -3.51
N ARG A 37 -17.74 -3.54 -4.54
CA ARG A 37 -18.24 -2.44 -5.38
C ARG A 37 -18.11 -2.79 -6.86
N TYR A 38 -18.99 -2.19 -7.66
CA TYR A 38 -18.98 -2.33 -9.12
C TYR A 38 -17.74 -1.65 -9.74
N ILE A 39 -16.72 -2.45 -10.04
CA ILE A 39 -15.41 -2.03 -10.56
C ILE A 39 -15.46 -1.35 -11.95
N GLY A 40 -16.47 -1.68 -12.77
CA GLY A 40 -16.58 -1.17 -14.14
C GLY A 40 -16.76 0.35 -14.22
N GLY A 41 -17.26 1.00 -13.16
CA GLY A 41 -17.40 2.45 -13.09
C GLY A 41 -16.07 3.22 -12.99
N HIS A 42 -14.96 2.53 -12.72
CA HIS A 42 -13.63 3.12 -12.55
C HIS A 42 -12.66 2.78 -13.69
N GLY A 43 -13.16 2.14 -14.76
CA GLY A 43 -12.34 1.76 -15.90
C GLY A 43 -11.46 0.54 -15.65
N TYR A 44 -11.60 -0.18 -14.53
CA TYR A 44 -10.90 -1.44 -14.26
C TYR A 44 -11.79 -2.64 -14.56
N THR A 45 -11.17 -3.68 -15.11
CA THR A 45 -11.77 -4.97 -15.47
C THR A 45 -10.75 -6.07 -15.20
N ASN A 46 -11.20 -7.33 -15.20
CA ASN A 46 -10.27 -8.48 -15.18
C ASN A 46 -9.32 -8.53 -16.39
N VAL A 47 -9.53 -7.67 -17.41
CA VAL A 47 -8.71 -7.62 -18.63
C VAL A 47 -7.54 -6.64 -18.51
N ASN A 48 -7.71 -5.53 -17.78
CA ASN A 48 -6.67 -4.50 -17.63
C ASN A 48 -6.00 -4.48 -16.24
N PHE A 49 -6.31 -5.47 -15.41
CA PHE A 49 -5.66 -5.77 -14.13
C PHE A 49 -4.77 -7.02 -14.29
N ASP A 50 -3.75 -6.90 -15.15
CA ASP A 50 -2.81 -7.99 -15.50
C ASP A 50 -1.41 -7.64 -14.98
N PHE A 51 -0.82 -8.56 -14.20
CA PHE A 51 0.55 -8.46 -13.70
C PHE A 51 1.32 -9.69 -14.18
N ALA A 52 2.12 -9.53 -15.23
CA ALA A 52 2.95 -10.60 -15.77
C ALA A 52 2.18 -11.84 -16.29
N GLY A 53 0.93 -11.66 -16.75
CA GLY A 53 0.05 -12.76 -17.14
C GLY A 53 -0.74 -13.36 -15.97
N VAL A 54 -0.57 -12.85 -14.75
CA VAL A 54 -1.35 -13.27 -13.59
C VAL A 54 -2.47 -12.28 -13.30
N ARG A 55 -3.69 -12.82 -13.29
CA ARG A 55 -4.92 -12.08 -13.05
C ARG A 55 -5.43 -12.43 -11.66
N PRO A 56 -5.27 -11.55 -10.66
CA PRO A 56 -5.88 -11.76 -9.36
C PRO A 56 -7.40 -11.87 -9.55
N HIS A 57 -8.02 -12.77 -8.79
CA HIS A 57 -9.49 -12.87 -8.81
C HIS A 57 -10.07 -11.63 -8.16
N ILE A 58 -10.82 -10.86 -8.93
CA ILE A 58 -11.55 -9.68 -8.47
C ILE A 58 -12.96 -10.12 -8.08
N ALA A 59 -13.23 -10.13 -6.79
CA ALA A 59 -14.56 -10.44 -6.27
C ALA A 59 -15.38 -9.17 -6.15
N THR A 60 -16.49 -9.10 -6.89
CA THR A 60 -17.40 -7.93 -6.93
C THR A 60 -18.56 -8.00 -5.92
N ALA A 61 -18.68 -9.12 -5.20
CA ALA A 61 -19.61 -9.32 -4.11
C ALA A 61 -19.01 -10.32 -3.09
N PRO A 62 -19.34 -10.19 -1.79
CA PRO A 62 -18.92 -11.15 -0.79
C PRO A 62 -19.63 -12.48 -1.03
N LEU A 63 -18.84 -13.53 -1.21
CA LEU A 63 -19.31 -14.90 -1.05
C LEU A 63 -19.34 -15.16 0.46
N CYS A 64 -20.49 -15.52 1.02
CA CYS A 64 -20.62 -15.81 2.45
C CYS A 64 -21.32 -17.16 2.59
N SER A 65 -20.55 -18.23 2.43
CA SER A 65 -21.00 -19.62 2.56
C SER A 65 -20.33 -20.33 3.73
N SER A 66 -19.31 -19.72 4.35
CA SER A 66 -18.63 -20.22 5.53
C SER A 66 -19.54 -20.43 6.75
N GLY A 67 -20.67 -19.70 6.83
CA GLY A 67 -21.54 -19.70 8.00
C GLY A 67 -20.89 -19.07 9.24
N TYR A 68 -19.82 -18.29 9.08
CA TYR A 68 -19.12 -17.61 10.16
C TYR A 68 -19.65 -16.19 10.36
N TYR A 69 -20.09 -15.85 11.58
CA TYR A 69 -20.76 -14.60 11.91
C TYR A 69 -19.96 -13.78 12.95
N PRO A 70 -19.06 -12.87 12.52
CA PRO A 70 -18.25 -12.08 13.44
C PRO A 70 -19.07 -11.09 14.27
N VAL A 71 -20.17 -10.56 13.72
CA VAL A 71 -20.94 -9.49 14.38
C VAL A 71 -22.38 -9.43 13.87
N ALA A 72 -23.33 -9.17 14.77
CA ALA A 72 -24.70 -8.73 14.46
C ALA A 72 -25.46 -9.52 13.36
N GLY A 73 -25.23 -10.83 13.24
CA GLY A 73 -25.89 -11.64 12.20
C GLY A 73 -25.36 -11.43 10.79
N HIS A 74 -24.25 -10.70 10.64
CA HIS A 74 -23.51 -10.52 9.41
C HIS A 74 -22.46 -11.61 9.27
N GLN A 75 -22.47 -12.34 8.16
CA GLN A 75 -21.47 -13.36 7.85
C GLN A 75 -20.21 -12.73 7.27
N LEU A 76 -19.04 -13.21 7.67
CA LEU A 76 -17.78 -12.78 7.07
C LEU A 76 -17.65 -13.36 5.65
N SER A 77 -17.16 -12.53 4.74
CA SER A 77 -16.78 -12.95 3.39
C SER A 77 -15.80 -14.13 3.42
N ASP A 78 -16.09 -15.16 2.64
CA ASP A 78 -15.28 -16.37 2.46
C ASP A 78 -13.85 -16.03 2.02
N TYR A 79 -13.66 -14.90 1.31
CA TYR A 79 -12.33 -14.42 0.92
C TYR A 79 -11.47 -14.00 2.11
N LEU A 80 -12.07 -13.37 3.14
CA LEU A 80 -11.36 -12.98 4.37
C LEU A 80 -11.29 -14.17 5.35
N TYR A 81 -12.37 -14.95 5.42
CA TYR A 81 -12.40 -16.16 6.24
C TYR A 81 -11.32 -17.16 5.82
N GLY A 82 -11.14 -17.37 4.51
CA GLY A 82 -10.18 -18.30 3.94
C GLY A 82 -8.78 -17.75 3.63
N SER A 83 -8.50 -16.46 3.88
CA SER A 83 -7.16 -15.91 3.63
C SER A 83 -6.16 -16.30 4.71
N ASP A 84 -4.88 -16.38 4.35
CA ASP A 84 -3.77 -16.54 5.30
C ASP A 84 -3.32 -15.17 5.86
N TYR A 85 -3.27 -14.17 4.98
CA TYR A 85 -2.88 -12.80 5.26
C TYR A 85 -3.83 -11.81 4.58
N LEU A 86 -3.92 -10.62 5.15
CA LEU A 86 -4.75 -9.52 4.68
C LEU A 86 -3.90 -8.25 4.56
N ILE A 87 -3.99 -7.60 3.39
CA ILE A 87 -3.56 -6.22 3.20
C ILE A 87 -4.82 -5.37 3.09
N ASN A 88 -5.06 -4.51 4.08
CA ASN A 88 -6.21 -3.61 4.07
C ASN A 88 -5.86 -2.35 3.27
N VAL A 89 -6.64 -2.02 2.23
CA VAL A 89 -6.39 -0.86 1.36
C VAL A 89 -7.55 0.14 1.45
N PRO A 90 -7.62 0.94 2.53
CA PRO A 90 -8.62 1.98 2.66
C PRO A 90 -8.27 3.21 1.81
N ALA A 91 -9.23 4.11 1.63
CA ALA A 91 -8.98 5.42 1.01
C ALA A 91 -9.04 6.50 2.08
N LEU A 92 -8.22 7.55 1.99
CA LEU A 92 -8.27 8.70 2.90
C LEU A 92 -9.53 9.54 2.62
N LYS A 93 -10.61 9.33 3.38
CA LYS A 93 -11.89 9.99 3.10
C LYS A 93 -12.58 10.52 4.35
N SER A 94 -13.01 11.76 4.31
CA SER A 94 -13.96 12.38 5.24
C SER A 94 -15.40 12.00 4.89
N HIS A 95 -16.31 12.02 5.87
CA HIS A 95 -17.73 11.78 5.65
C HIS A 95 -18.54 13.09 5.73
N THR A 96 -19.80 13.08 5.25
CA THR A 96 -20.71 14.23 5.38
C THR A 96 -21.08 14.52 6.85
N THR A 97 -21.18 13.48 7.68
CA THR A 97 -21.47 13.63 9.11
C THR A 97 -20.27 14.25 9.85
N PRO A 98 -20.49 15.12 10.84
CA PRO A 98 -19.43 15.93 11.46
C PRO A 98 -18.41 15.11 12.26
N HIS A 99 -18.72 13.86 12.60
CA HIS A 99 -17.91 13.04 13.49
C HIS A 99 -17.14 11.92 12.78
N GLU A 100 -17.26 11.81 11.45
CA GLU A 100 -16.80 10.63 10.74
C GLU A 100 -15.77 10.89 9.62
N ILE A 101 -14.93 9.87 9.45
CA ILE A 101 -14.02 9.61 8.35
C ILE A 101 -14.21 8.12 7.96
N THR A 102 -13.69 7.73 6.82
CA THR A 102 -13.74 6.37 6.28
C THR A 102 -12.33 6.00 5.89
N VAL A 103 -11.66 5.19 6.72
CA VAL A 103 -10.26 4.79 6.53
C VAL A 103 -10.14 3.29 6.89
N SER A 104 -9.18 2.86 7.72
CA SER A 104 -8.80 1.46 7.94
C SER A 104 -9.95 0.65 8.50
N LEU A 105 -10.50 1.06 9.65
CA LEU A 105 -11.50 0.28 10.37
C LEU A 105 -12.82 0.16 9.58
N LYS A 106 -13.25 1.28 8.99
CA LYS A 106 -14.52 1.36 8.23
C LYS A 106 -14.45 0.63 6.89
N ASN A 107 -13.25 0.34 6.37
CA ASN A 107 -13.07 -0.41 5.12
C ASN A 107 -13.64 -1.84 5.23
N HIS A 108 -13.68 -2.40 6.45
CA HIS A 108 -14.23 -3.73 6.69
C HIS A 108 -15.76 -3.80 6.66
N TYR A 109 -16.50 -2.69 6.60
CA TYR A 109 -17.94 -2.73 6.43
C TYR A 109 -18.40 -3.43 5.14
N GLY A 110 -17.58 -3.42 4.10
CA GLY A 110 -17.84 -4.17 2.88
C GLY A 110 -17.52 -5.66 2.97
N SER A 111 -16.95 -6.14 4.09
CA SER A 111 -16.43 -7.50 4.25
C SER A 111 -17.45 -8.54 4.69
N CYS A 112 -18.70 -8.15 4.93
CA CYS A 112 -19.72 -9.06 5.43
C CYS A 112 -20.99 -9.09 4.55
N CYS A 113 -21.79 -10.15 4.74
CA CYS A 113 -23.12 -10.34 4.15
C CYS A 113 -24.21 -10.40 5.24
N PRO A 114 -25.37 -9.74 5.04
CA PRO A 114 -25.64 -8.75 4.01
C PRO A 114 -24.71 -7.54 4.10
N ALA A 115 -24.52 -6.80 3.01
CA ALA A 115 -23.79 -5.53 3.09
C ALA A 115 -24.62 -4.49 3.88
N ASP A 116 -23.97 -3.43 4.38
CA ASP A 116 -24.53 -2.33 5.20
C ASP A 116 -24.41 -2.48 6.74
N LEU A 117 -23.17 -2.69 7.19
CA LEU A 117 -22.83 -2.56 8.60
C LEU A 117 -22.94 -1.11 9.12
N CYS A 118 -22.95 -0.10 8.24
CA CYS A 118 -23.16 1.31 8.62
C CYS A 118 -24.50 1.48 9.35
N GLY A 119 -25.58 0.90 8.83
CA GLY A 119 -26.92 0.95 9.44
C GLY A 119 -27.12 0.00 10.63
N SER A 120 -26.18 -0.93 10.87
CA SER A 120 -26.37 -2.08 11.76
C SER A 120 -25.82 -1.90 13.19
N GLY A 121 -25.48 -0.67 13.60
CA GLY A 121 -25.04 -0.40 14.98
C GLY A 121 -23.87 0.57 15.15
N GLY A 122 -23.37 1.19 14.07
CA GLY A 122 -22.36 2.25 14.15
C GLY A 122 -20.99 1.78 14.68
N PRO A 123 -20.21 2.67 15.32
CA PRO A 123 -18.83 2.39 15.71
C PRO A 123 -18.58 1.13 16.53
N PRO A 124 -19.41 0.73 17.51
CA PRO A 124 -19.20 -0.53 18.25
C PRO A 124 -19.19 -1.78 17.35
N THR A 125 -20.03 -1.80 16.31
CA THR A 125 -20.08 -2.91 15.35
C THR A 125 -18.81 -2.95 14.49
N MET A 126 -18.29 -1.78 14.11
CA MET A 126 -17.01 -1.65 13.40
C MET A 126 -15.84 -2.16 14.24
N LEU A 127 -15.78 -1.76 15.51
CA LEU A 127 -14.71 -2.15 16.41
C LEU A 127 -14.76 -3.65 16.69
N ALA A 128 -15.95 -4.21 16.94
CA ALA A 128 -16.14 -5.65 17.11
C ALA A 128 -15.68 -6.43 15.87
N LEU A 129 -16.04 -5.98 14.67
CA LEU A 129 -15.61 -6.61 13.43
C LEU A 129 -14.07 -6.58 13.27
N ASN A 130 -13.44 -5.43 13.51
CA ASN A 130 -11.98 -5.32 13.41
C ASN A 130 -11.25 -6.10 14.52
N ALA A 131 -11.91 -6.38 15.65
CA ALA A 131 -11.39 -7.23 16.72
C ALA A 131 -11.54 -8.73 16.46
N ASP A 132 -12.36 -9.13 15.49
CA ASP A 132 -12.50 -10.54 15.10
C ASP A 132 -11.15 -11.12 14.66
N ALA A 133 -10.83 -12.33 15.11
CA ALA A 133 -9.55 -12.96 14.84
C ALA A 133 -9.28 -13.14 13.33
N HIS A 134 -10.31 -13.35 12.51
CA HIS A 134 -10.15 -13.52 11.05
C HIS A 134 -9.83 -12.20 10.33
N ILE A 135 -9.94 -11.07 11.00
CA ILE A 135 -9.47 -9.77 10.50
C ILE A 135 -8.19 -9.37 11.24
N ARG A 136 -8.25 -9.28 12.57
CA ARG A 136 -7.15 -8.79 13.41
C ARG A 136 -5.87 -9.57 13.22
N SER A 137 -5.92 -10.90 13.35
CA SER A 137 -4.70 -11.73 13.32
C SER A 137 -4.11 -11.87 11.92
N LYS A 138 -4.92 -11.61 10.88
CA LYS A 138 -4.51 -11.74 9.48
C LYS A 138 -4.05 -10.44 8.86
N THR A 139 -4.43 -9.28 9.43
CA THR A 139 -4.03 -7.96 8.91
C THR A 139 -2.52 -7.80 9.07
N ALA A 140 -1.80 -7.96 7.96
CA ALA A 140 -0.36 -7.82 7.90
C ALA A 140 0.06 -6.37 7.64
N LEU A 141 -0.74 -5.63 6.87
CA LEU A 141 -0.45 -4.26 6.48
C LEU A 141 -1.74 -3.50 6.16
N VAL A 142 -1.77 -2.23 6.53
CA VAL A 142 -2.73 -1.23 6.09
C VAL A 142 -2.01 -0.26 5.15
N VAL A 143 -2.53 -0.12 3.93
CA VAL A 143 -2.02 0.83 2.92
C VAL A 143 -3.12 1.82 2.57
N THR A 144 -3.11 2.99 3.21
CA THR A 144 -4.14 4.00 2.96
C THR A 144 -3.81 4.80 1.71
N ASP A 145 -4.71 4.74 0.73
CA ASP A 145 -4.67 5.54 -0.49
C ASP A 145 -5.10 6.98 -0.19
N GLY A 146 -4.11 7.87 -0.05
CA GLY A 146 -4.30 9.31 0.11
C GLY A 146 -3.96 10.11 -1.14
N LEU A 147 -3.78 9.46 -2.31
CA LEU A 147 -3.28 10.12 -3.52
C LEU A 147 -4.15 11.32 -3.92
N ARG A 148 -5.47 11.18 -3.82
CA ARG A 148 -6.43 12.29 -4.02
C ARG A 148 -6.99 12.86 -2.73
N GLY A 149 -7.28 12.00 -1.76
CA GLY A 149 -7.86 12.36 -0.47
C GLY A 149 -9.22 13.07 -0.55
N THR A 150 -9.99 13.00 0.52
CA THR A 150 -11.21 13.81 0.69
C THR A 150 -11.23 14.36 2.10
N TYR A 151 -11.09 15.68 2.30
CA TYR A 151 -11.17 16.30 3.63
C TYR A 151 -12.60 16.72 4.01
N ASN A 152 -13.55 16.72 3.05
CA ASN A 152 -14.95 17.06 3.30
C ASN A 152 -15.94 16.37 2.36
N GLY A 153 -17.12 15.96 2.86
CA GLY A 153 -18.25 15.59 1.99
C GLY A 153 -18.14 14.26 1.21
N GLY A 154 -17.27 13.33 1.60
CA GLY A 154 -17.23 12.01 0.96
C GLY A 154 -18.57 11.25 1.10
N PRO A 155 -18.91 10.32 0.19
CA PRO A 155 -18.06 9.66 -0.81
C PRO A 155 -18.09 10.27 -2.24
N GLY A 156 -18.76 11.40 -2.46
CA GLY A 156 -18.96 12.00 -3.79
C GLY A 156 -17.96 13.09 -4.19
N GLU A 157 -17.45 13.85 -3.21
CA GLU A 157 -16.73 15.11 -3.43
C GLU A 157 -15.22 14.91 -3.63
N SER A 158 -14.78 14.37 -4.76
CA SER A 158 -13.35 14.29 -5.11
C SER A 158 -13.12 14.49 -6.61
N PRO A 159 -11.93 14.94 -7.05
CA PRO A 159 -10.79 15.41 -6.24
C PRO A 159 -11.09 16.76 -5.56
N GLN A 160 -10.44 17.04 -4.43
CA GLN A 160 -10.54 18.32 -3.75
C GLN A 160 -9.20 19.06 -3.83
N LEU A 161 -9.24 20.39 -3.87
CA LEU A 161 -8.04 21.21 -3.76
C LEU A 161 -7.62 21.26 -2.29
N TRP A 162 -6.38 20.88 -2.01
CA TRP A 162 -5.82 20.88 -0.66
C TRP A 162 -4.91 22.10 -0.48
N ALA A 163 -5.16 22.91 0.55
CA ALA A 163 -4.37 24.07 0.92
C ALA A 163 -3.02 23.65 1.51
N SER A 164 -2.97 22.51 2.19
CA SER A 164 -1.72 21.88 2.63
C SER A 164 -0.88 21.31 1.47
N PHE A 165 -1.45 21.17 0.27
CA PHE A 165 -0.76 20.69 -0.94
C PHE A 165 -1.02 21.65 -2.12
N PRO A 166 -0.40 22.84 -2.11
CA PRO A 166 -0.69 23.89 -3.09
C PRO A 166 -0.35 23.50 -4.54
N GLU A 167 0.53 22.51 -4.72
CA GLU A 167 0.96 22.01 -6.04
C GLU A 167 -0.01 20.96 -6.63
N GLY A 168 -1.03 20.52 -5.90
CA GLY A 168 -2.06 19.64 -6.45
C GLY A 168 -2.77 18.76 -5.42
N ALA A 169 -3.01 17.51 -5.80
CA ALA A 169 -3.57 16.52 -4.88
C ALA A 169 -2.55 16.14 -3.79
N PRO A 170 -2.98 15.56 -2.64
CA PRO A 170 -2.09 15.23 -1.55
C PRO A 170 -0.98 14.26 -1.90
N ASN A 171 -1.18 13.41 -2.93
CA ASN A 171 -0.19 12.45 -3.43
C ASN A 171 0.47 11.64 -2.29
N THR A 172 -0.31 11.30 -1.26
CA THR A 172 0.19 10.69 -0.02
C THR A 172 -0.23 9.22 0.06
N LEU A 173 0.64 8.38 0.62
CA LEU A 173 0.31 7.01 1.04
C LEU A 173 0.69 6.84 2.51
N PHE A 174 -0.15 6.14 3.26
CA PHE A 174 0.19 5.71 4.62
C PHE A 174 0.42 4.21 4.64
N PHE A 175 1.46 3.78 5.35
CA PHE A 175 1.76 2.38 5.60
C PHE A 175 1.79 2.16 7.10
N SER A 176 1.05 1.17 7.59
CA SER A 176 1.02 0.85 9.02
C SER A 176 0.67 -0.62 9.22
N THR A 177 1.22 -1.25 10.25
CA THR A 177 0.74 -2.53 10.76
C THR A 177 -0.39 -2.36 11.79
N ASP A 178 -0.62 -1.13 12.25
CA ASP A 178 -1.61 -0.76 13.25
C ASP A 178 -2.78 0.01 12.60
N PRO A 179 -4.02 -0.52 12.65
CA PRO A 179 -5.19 0.11 12.05
C PRO A 179 -5.68 1.35 12.81
N ILE A 180 -5.49 1.42 14.13
CA ILE A 180 -5.86 2.59 14.95
C ILE A 180 -4.93 3.77 14.65
N THR A 181 -3.63 3.51 14.62
CA THR A 181 -2.62 4.51 14.25
C THR A 181 -2.89 5.06 12.85
N THR A 182 -3.33 4.20 11.93
CA THR A 182 -3.73 4.61 10.58
C THR A 182 -4.89 5.60 10.61
N ASP A 183 -5.98 5.25 11.30
CA ASP A 183 -7.16 6.11 11.39
C ASP A 183 -6.85 7.42 12.14
N TYR A 184 -5.99 7.38 13.15
CA TYR A 184 -5.53 8.56 13.89
C TYR A 184 -4.85 9.57 12.96
N TRP A 185 -3.81 9.16 12.21
CA TRP A 185 -3.08 10.06 11.32
C TRP A 185 -3.93 10.51 10.13
N ALA A 186 -4.83 9.66 9.65
CA ALA A 186 -5.78 10.04 8.62
C ALA A 186 -6.77 11.12 9.12
N ARG A 187 -7.28 10.99 10.36
CA ARG A 187 -8.08 12.05 11.02
C ARG A 187 -7.27 13.32 11.15
N ASP A 188 -6.03 13.24 11.62
CA ASP A 188 -5.16 14.40 11.84
C ASP A 188 -4.93 15.18 10.53
N LEU A 189 -4.57 14.48 9.45
CA LEU A 189 -4.40 15.11 8.13
C LEU A 189 -5.68 15.73 7.59
N ILE A 190 -6.83 15.07 7.76
CA ILE A 190 -8.13 15.65 7.37
C ILE A 190 -8.43 16.89 8.21
N ASN A 191 -8.14 16.86 9.52
CA ASN A 191 -8.44 17.95 10.44
C ASN A 191 -7.50 19.15 10.25
N SER A 192 -6.24 18.94 9.91
CA SER A 192 -5.33 20.05 9.58
C SER A 192 -5.85 20.83 8.37
N GLU A 193 -6.31 20.12 7.34
CA GLU A 193 -6.89 20.72 6.13
C GLU A 193 -8.20 21.48 6.40
N ARG A 194 -9.03 20.95 7.30
CA ARG A 194 -10.27 21.59 7.76
C ARG A 194 -9.98 22.82 8.62
N ALA A 195 -8.98 22.75 9.49
CA ALA A 195 -8.56 23.87 10.34
C ALA A 195 -8.08 25.07 9.51
N LEU A 196 -7.33 24.83 8.43
CA LEU A 196 -6.90 25.87 7.48
C LEU A 196 -8.08 26.64 6.85
N ARG A 197 -9.29 26.06 6.86
CA ARG A 197 -10.53 26.68 6.35
C ARG A 197 -11.44 27.23 7.44
N GLY A 198 -11.03 27.16 8.71
CA GLY A 198 -11.89 27.51 9.85
C GLY A 198 -13.08 26.57 10.01
N TRP A 199 -13.00 25.33 9.51
CA TRP A 199 -14.07 24.35 9.62
C TRP A 199 -13.97 23.53 10.91
N SER A 200 -15.11 23.00 11.36
CA SER A 200 -15.16 22.11 12.53
C SER A 200 -14.35 20.84 12.30
N LEU A 201 -13.63 20.39 13.33
CA LEU A 201 -12.81 19.18 13.26
C LEU A 201 -13.67 17.92 13.38
N LYS A 202 -13.26 16.84 12.71
CA LYS A 202 -13.82 15.50 12.86
C LYS A 202 -13.33 14.89 14.17
N THR A 203 -14.25 14.46 15.03
CA THR A 203 -13.91 13.88 16.32
C THR A 203 -13.45 12.43 16.22
N CYS A 204 -14.21 11.60 15.50
CA CYS A 204 -13.91 10.18 15.27
C CYS A 204 -13.61 9.40 16.55
N ALA A 205 -14.45 9.51 17.58
CA ALA A 205 -14.20 8.96 18.91
C ALA A 205 -13.95 7.43 18.94
N TRP A 206 -14.29 6.72 17.87
CA TRP A 206 -14.01 5.28 17.77
C TRP A 206 -12.51 4.97 17.70
N ILE A 207 -11.67 5.93 17.33
CA ILE A 207 -10.22 5.76 17.28
C ILE A 207 -9.71 5.52 18.70
N GLU A 208 -10.07 6.41 19.63
CA GLU A 208 -9.72 6.27 21.05
C GLU A 208 -10.44 5.06 21.68
N GLN A 209 -11.71 4.83 21.34
CA GLN A 209 -12.45 3.66 21.85
C GLN A 209 -11.87 2.33 21.37
N GLY A 210 -11.38 2.27 20.13
CA GLY A 210 -10.77 1.07 19.56
C GLY A 210 -9.36 0.79 20.10
N ALA A 211 -8.63 1.84 20.50
CA ALA A 211 -7.35 1.72 21.17
C ALA A 211 -7.49 1.19 22.60
N ALA A 212 -8.61 1.50 23.26
CA ALA A 212 -8.89 1.08 24.62
C ALA A 212 -9.44 -0.36 24.69
N GLU A 213 -9.41 -0.92 25.90
CA GLU A 213 -10.13 -2.15 26.24
C GLU A 213 -11.65 -1.97 25.98
N PRO A 214 -12.35 -3.00 25.48
CA PRO A 214 -11.89 -4.38 25.31
C PRO A 214 -11.25 -4.69 23.94
N TYR A 215 -11.16 -3.70 23.05
CA TYR A 215 -10.77 -3.96 21.65
C TYR A 215 -9.25 -4.03 21.48
N SER A 216 -8.54 -3.06 22.08
CA SER A 216 -7.07 -3.00 22.10
C SER A 216 -6.48 -3.24 20.71
N LEU A 217 -7.04 -2.53 19.71
CA LEU A 217 -6.76 -2.72 18.28
C LEU A 217 -5.49 -2.01 17.80
N GLY A 218 -4.90 -1.18 18.66
CA GLY A 218 -3.72 -0.41 18.33
C GLY A 218 -3.53 0.80 19.24
N ILE A 219 -2.65 1.69 18.82
CA ILE A 219 -2.23 2.88 19.59
C ILE A 219 -2.91 4.11 19.02
N ALA A 220 -3.54 4.92 19.87
CA ALA A 220 -4.09 6.25 19.53
C ALA A 220 -3.31 7.42 20.16
N ASP A 221 -2.32 7.14 21.00
CA ASP A 221 -1.43 8.16 21.55
C ASP A 221 -0.29 8.47 20.56
N PRO A 222 -0.24 9.68 19.98
CA PRO A 222 0.81 10.06 19.04
C PRO A 222 2.21 10.04 19.64
N GLN A 223 2.38 10.17 20.96
CA GLN A 223 3.69 10.10 21.61
C GLN A 223 4.24 8.67 21.67
N ALA A 224 3.38 7.67 21.54
CA ALA A 224 3.73 6.25 21.53
C ALA A 224 3.82 5.65 20.12
N MET A 225 3.57 6.45 19.08
CA MET A 225 3.65 6.02 17.67
C MET A 225 5.04 6.31 17.09
N ASP A 226 5.66 5.32 16.46
CA ASP A 226 6.84 5.54 15.61
C ASP A 226 6.40 5.98 14.21
N VAL A 227 6.76 7.20 13.80
CA VAL A 227 6.33 7.80 12.54
C VAL A 227 7.54 8.13 11.69
N VAL A 228 7.70 7.37 10.62
CA VAL A 228 8.70 7.64 9.58
C VAL A 228 8.04 8.46 8.47
N ARG A 229 8.45 9.72 8.32
CA ARG A 229 8.06 10.54 7.16
C ARG A 229 9.05 10.30 6.03
N TYR A 230 8.55 9.82 4.90
CA TYR A 230 9.33 9.66 3.69
C TYR A 230 8.94 10.74 2.68
N ASP A 231 9.86 11.66 2.40
CA ASP A 231 9.75 12.59 1.29
C ASP A 231 10.49 12.00 0.08
N PRO A 232 9.80 11.59 -0.99
CA PRO A 232 10.44 11.06 -2.19
C PRO A 232 11.36 12.07 -2.89
N ALA A 233 11.09 13.38 -2.76
CA ALA A 233 11.87 14.45 -3.38
C ALA A 233 13.03 14.93 -2.50
N GLY A 234 12.93 14.71 -1.20
CA GLY A 234 13.91 15.14 -0.19
C GLY A 234 14.73 14.03 0.45
N ALA A 235 14.59 12.76 0.03
CA ALA A 235 15.20 11.62 0.71
C ALA A 235 16.73 11.80 0.89
N PRO A 236 17.24 12.04 2.12
CA PRO A 236 18.66 11.93 2.36
C PRO A 236 19.09 10.46 2.16
N GLU A 237 20.34 10.29 1.78
CA GLU A 237 21.08 9.03 1.52
C GLU A 237 21.09 8.02 2.70
N ALA A 238 20.36 8.30 3.78
CA ALA A 238 20.58 7.78 5.12
C ALA A 238 19.38 7.01 5.72
N PHE A 239 18.61 6.30 4.91
CA PHE A 239 18.05 5.04 5.43
C PHE A 239 19.13 3.97 5.18
N LEU A 240 20.13 3.93 6.06
CA LEU A 240 21.05 2.81 6.10
C LEU A 240 20.18 1.58 6.45
N PRO A 241 20.06 0.60 5.54
CA PRO A 241 19.36 -0.64 5.86
C PRO A 241 20.06 -1.31 7.05
N PRO A 242 19.37 -2.20 7.77
CA PRO A 242 19.91 -2.87 8.96
C PRO A 242 21.37 -3.32 8.74
N GLN A 243 22.21 -3.11 9.75
CA GLN A 243 23.61 -3.50 9.71
C GLN A 243 23.71 -5.03 9.65
N GLY A 244 23.76 -5.58 8.44
CA GLY A 244 23.81 -7.02 8.14
C GLY A 244 23.19 -7.35 6.78
N GLY A 245 23.62 -8.42 6.11
CA GLY A 245 22.93 -8.94 4.91
C GLY A 245 23.29 -8.36 3.54
N LEU A 246 22.51 -8.79 2.54
CA LEU A 246 22.59 -8.41 1.12
C LEU A 246 21.66 -7.22 0.89
N VAL A 247 22.19 -6.12 0.36
CA VAL A 247 21.45 -4.85 0.23
C VAL A 247 21.61 -4.29 -1.16
N LEU A 248 20.51 -3.80 -1.72
CA LEU A 248 20.48 -2.89 -2.86
C LEU A 248 19.97 -1.52 -2.39
N ALA A 249 20.88 -0.56 -2.29
CA ALA A 249 20.62 0.77 -1.75
C ALA A 249 19.94 1.68 -2.78
N ALA A 250 19.64 2.92 -2.38
CA ALA A 250 19.15 3.96 -3.28
C ALA A 250 20.05 4.10 -4.51
N ASN A 251 19.44 4.15 -5.69
CA ASN A 251 20.12 4.49 -6.91
C ASN A 251 20.35 6.01 -6.98
N ALA A 252 21.43 6.43 -7.64
CA ALA A 252 21.75 7.84 -7.80
C ALA A 252 22.17 8.13 -9.26
N PRO A 253 21.52 9.09 -9.94
CA PRO A 253 20.35 9.87 -9.49
C PRO A 253 19.06 9.03 -9.40
N ASN A 254 18.09 9.48 -8.60
CA ASN A 254 16.72 8.96 -8.56
C ASN A 254 15.74 10.11 -8.29
N PRO A 255 14.80 10.43 -9.20
CA PRO A 255 14.64 9.85 -10.54
C PRO A 255 15.85 10.09 -11.46
N PHE A 256 15.95 9.35 -12.57
CA PHE A 256 17.03 9.50 -13.55
C PHE A 256 16.52 9.63 -14.99
N ARG A 257 17.28 10.32 -15.84
CA ARG A 257 17.00 10.48 -17.29
C ARG A 257 17.90 9.59 -18.14
N ASP A 258 19.21 9.80 -18.08
CA ASP A 258 20.20 9.16 -18.97
C ASP A 258 20.80 7.87 -18.40
N GLY A 259 20.83 7.75 -17.07
CA GLY A 259 21.35 6.58 -16.39
C GLY A 259 21.39 6.77 -14.88
N THR A 260 21.57 5.69 -14.14
CA THR A 260 21.65 5.69 -12.68
C THR A 260 22.68 4.69 -12.19
N THR A 261 23.23 4.95 -11.01
CA THR A 261 24.16 4.05 -10.33
C THR A 261 23.46 3.31 -9.22
N LEU A 262 23.49 1.98 -9.28
CA LEU A 262 22.98 1.06 -8.28
C LEU A 262 24.09 0.72 -7.29
N ARG A 263 23.94 1.13 -6.03
CA ARG A 263 24.87 0.77 -4.96
C ARG A 263 24.39 -0.50 -4.26
N LEU A 264 25.25 -1.51 -4.22
CA LEU A 264 24.97 -2.79 -3.57
C LEU A 264 25.94 -3.02 -2.42
N ARG A 265 25.50 -3.66 -1.34
CA ARG A 265 26.36 -4.07 -0.21
C ARG A 265 26.22 -5.56 0.02
N LEU A 266 27.36 -6.23 0.15
CA LEU A 266 27.44 -7.58 0.68
C LEU A 266 28.07 -7.54 2.06
N GLU A 267 27.57 -8.35 2.99
CA GLU A 267 28.16 -8.49 4.32
C GLU A 267 29.51 -9.21 4.29
N ARG A 268 29.64 -10.20 3.41
CA ARG A 268 30.85 -11.00 3.19
C ARG A 268 31.16 -11.03 1.71
N PRO A 269 32.43 -11.23 1.30
CA PRO A 269 32.74 -11.40 -0.11
C PRO A 269 31.95 -12.57 -0.69
N GLY A 270 31.44 -12.42 -1.90
CA GLY A 270 30.63 -13.46 -2.50
C GLY A 270 30.13 -13.11 -3.89
N ARG A 271 29.63 -14.14 -4.56
CA ARG A 271 29.09 -14.04 -5.90
C ARG A 271 27.68 -13.48 -5.88
N ALA A 272 27.40 -12.52 -6.76
CA ALA A 272 26.08 -11.93 -6.89
C ALA A 272 25.74 -11.58 -8.33
N ASP A 273 24.45 -11.69 -8.68
CA ASP A 273 23.88 -11.20 -9.94
C ASP A 273 22.94 -10.02 -9.68
N LEU A 274 22.88 -9.12 -10.67
CA LEU A 274 22.01 -7.96 -10.67
C LEU A 274 21.20 -7.97 -11.97
N ALA A 275 19.89 -7.74 -11.87
CA ALA A 275 19.01 -7.67 -13.02
C ALA A 275 17.98 -6.54 -12.85
N ILE A 276 17.53 -5.97 -13.97
CA ILE A 276 16.49 -4.95 -14.06
C ILE A 276 15.24 -5.58 -14.67
N PHE A 277 14.09 -5.26 -14.10
CA PHE A 277 12.77 -5.72 -14.52
C PHE A 277 11.85 -4.52 -14.77
N ASP A 278 10.92 -4.67 -15.71
CA ASP A 278 9.82 -3.72 -15.86
C ASP A 278 8.68 -4.02 -14.84
N PRO A 279 7.64 -3.17 -14.72
CA PRO A 279 6.57 -3.38 -13.74
C PRO A 279 5.75 -4.65 -13.95
N SER A 280 5.84 -5.27 -15.12
CA SER A 280 5.22 -6.57 -15.42
C SER A 280 6.13 -7.74 -15.03
N GLY A 281 7.25 -7.50 -14.34
CA GLY A 281 8.21 -8.54 -13.97
C GLY A 281 9.01 -9.10 -15.15
N ARG A 282 8.89 -8.52 -16.35
CA ARG A 282 9.67 -8.94 -17.51
C ARG A 282 11.10 -8.43 -17.38
N LEU A 283 12.05 -9.30 -17.69
CA LEU A 283 13.47 -8.99 -17.65
C LEU A 283 13.83 -7.92 -18.71
N VAL A 284 14.48 -6.86 -18.25
CA VAL A 284 14.92 -5.72 -19.08
C VAL A 284 16.42 -5.78 -19.34
N ARG A 285 17.21 -6.01 -18.27
CA ARG A 285 18.68 -6.02 -18.33
C ARG A 285 19.25 -6.99 -17.30
N VAL A 286 20.31 -7.70 -17.63
CA VAL A 286 21.12 -8.53 -16.73
C VAL A 286 22.54 -7.97 -16.72
N PHE A 287 23.11 -7.88 -15.53
CA PHE A 287 24.52 -7.59 -15.36
C PHE A 287 25.26 -8.91 -15.12
N PRO A 288 26.48 -9.09 -15.69
CA PRO A 288 27.25 -10.30 -15.51
C PRO A 288 27.42 -10.65 -14.02
N GLU A 289 27.15 -11.91 -13.70
CA GLU A 289 27.41 -12.45 -12.37
C GLU A 289 28.92 -12.36 -12.08
N ARG A 290 29.27 -11.75 -10.94
CA ARG A 290 30.67 -11.59 -10.53
C ARG A 290 30.81 -11.65 -9.02
N ASP A 291 32.05 -11.87 -8.59
CA ASP A 291 32.40 -11.78 -7.17
C ASP A 291 32.50 -10.31 -6.75
N TYR A 292 31.84 -10.00 -5.64
CA TYR A 292 31.90 -8.70 -4.99
C TYR A 292 32.64 -8.82 -3.66
N PRO A 293 33.45 -7.82 -3.27
CA PRO A 293 34.02 -7.76 -1.94
C PRO A 293 32.92 -7.54 -0.89
N ALA A 294 33.26 -7.80 0.38
CA ALA A 294 32.44 -7.30 1.47
C ALA A 294 32.40 -5.77 1.45
N GLY A 295 31.29 -5.19 1.87
CA GLY A 295 31.06 -3.75 1.81
C GLY A 295 30.34 -3.32 0.53
N TYR A 296 30.45 -2.04 0.20
CA TYR A 296 29.71 -1.44 -0.91
C TYR A 296 30.43 -1.62 -2.25
N SER A 297 29.64 -1.79 -3.29
CA SER A 297 30.06 -1.77 -4.69
C SER A 297 29.00 -1.05 -5.52
N ALA A 298 29.33 -0.67 -6.75
CA ALA A 298 28.45 0.06 -7.64
C ALA A 298 28.34 -0.58 -9.02
N VAL A 299 27.16 -0.49 -9.61
CA VAL A 299 26.88 -0.90 -10.99
C VAL A 299 26.07 0.20 -11.67
N GLY A 300 26.55 0.67 -12.83
CA GLY A 300 25.83 1.66 -13.63
C GLY A 300 24.80 1.01 -14.54
N TRP A 301 23.63 1.62 -14.66
CA TRP A 301 22.63 1.30 -15.68
C TRP A 301 22.35 2.56 -16.51
N ASP A 302 22.42 2.43 -17.83
CA ASP A 302 22.26 3.49 -18.82
C ASP A 302 20.82 3.61 -19.35
N GLY A 303 19.85 2.99 -18.66
CA GLY A 303 18.46 2.99 -19.10
C GLY A 303 18.22 2.18 -20.39
N ARG A 304 19.09 1.22 -20.72
CA ARG A 304 18.91 0.37 -21.91
C ARG A 304 18.57 -1.07 -21.55
N ASP A 305 17.86 -1.73 -22.45
CA ASP A 305 17.57 -3.17 -22.38
C ASP A 305 18.77 -4.03 -22.83
N GLU A 306 18.61 -5.35 -22.83
CA GLU A 306 19.60 -6.32 -23.33
C GLU A 306 19.99 -6.10 -24.81
N SER A 307 19.11 -5.54 -25.62
CA SER A 307 19.38 -5.25 -27.04
C SER A 307 20.05 -3.89 -27.26
N GLY A 308 20.36 -3.16 -26.17
CA GLY A 308 20.94 -1.83 -26.21
C GLY A 308 19.93 -0.73 -26.56
N ARG A 309 18.63 -1.02 -26.59
CA ARG A 309 17.59 -0.02 -26.87
C ARG A 309 17.23 0.74 -25.60
N PRO A 310 17.04 2.07 -25.67
CA PRO A 310 16.52 2.83 -24.53
C PRO A 310 15.13 2.31 -24.14
N VAL A 311 14.91 2.08 -22.85
CA VAL A 311 13.57 1.78 -22.34
C VAL A 311 12.71 3.05 -22.24
N GLY A 312 11.42 2.94 -21.97
CA GLY A 312 10.55 4.13 -21.80
C GLY A 312 10.71 4.79 -20.42
N PRO A 313 10.19 6.01 -20.21
CA PRO A 313 10.00 6.55 -18.87
C PRO A 313 9.06 5.63 -18.07
N GLY A 314 9.28 5.54 -16.76
CA GLY A 314 8.46 4.70 -15.89
C GLY A 314 9.22 4.07 -14.73
N ALA A 315 8.50 3.25 -13.97
CA ALA A 315 9.03 2.45 -12.88
C ALA A 315 9.78 1.22 -13.43
N TYR A 316 10.92 0.91 -12.84
CA TYR A 316 11.68 -0.33 -13.06
C TYR A 316 12.15 -0.87 -11.72
N TRP A 317 12.56 -2.12 -11.68
CA TRP A 317 13.06 -2.73 -10.45
C TRP A 317 14.41 -3.37 -10.68
N ALA A 318 15.41 -2.94 -9.91
CA ALA A 318 16.66 -3.67 -9.81
C ALA A 318 16.54 -4.75 -8.74
N ARG A 319 17.07 -5.94 -9.02
CA ARG A 319 17.13 -7.08 -8.09
C ARG A 319 18.55 -7.60 -8.02
N LEU A 320 19.09 -7.63 -6.81
CA LEU A 320 20.37 -8.21 -6.46
C LEU A 320 20.14 -9.57 -5.79
N ARG A 321 20.85 -10.60 -6.23
CA ARG A 321 20.79 -11.94 -5.63
C ARG A 321 22.19 -12.41 -5.27
N SER A 322 22.31 -13.12 -4.14
CA SER A 322 23.54 -13.79 -3.72
C SER A 322 23.18 -15.03 -2.91
N GLY A 323 23.44 -16.21 -3.50
CA GLY A 323 22.97 -17.49 -2.96
C GLY A 323 21.44 -17.51 -2.83
N ALA A 324 20.93 -17.85 -1.65
CA ALA A 324 19.50 -17.89 -1.35
C ALA A 324 18.91 -16.53 -0.91
N ARG A 325 19.70 -15.46 -0.89
CA ARG A 325 19.27 -14.13 -0.46
C ARG A 325 19.03 -13.23 -1.67
N SER A 326 18.06 -12.33 -1.54
CA SER A 326 17.81 -11.29 -2.53
C SER A 326 17.41 -9.95 -1.92
N SER A 327 17.65 -8.89 -2.68
CA SER A 327 17.29 -7.51 -2.34
C SER A 327 16.86 -6.78 -3.61
N SER A 328 15.76 -6.02 -3.53
CA SER A 328 15.21 -5.30 -4.68
C SER A 328 15.10 -3.79 -4.42
N ARG A 329 15.12 -2.99 -5.49
CA ARG A 329 15.03 -1.54 -5.42
C ARG A 329 14.21 -0.98 -6.59
N LEU A 330 13.24 -0.12 -6.29
CA LEU A 330 12.51 0.65 -7.30
C LEU A 330 13.43 1.71 -7.91
N LEU A 331 13.39 1.81 -9.23
CA LEU A 331 14.07 2.83 -10.02
C LEU A 331 13.01 3.64 -10.76
N LEU A 332 13.13 4.96 -10.72
CA LEU A 332 12.23 5.85 -11.44
C LEU A 332 12.99 6.49 -12.61
N ARG A 333 12.59 6.16 -13.84
CA ARG A 333 13.12 6.81 -15.05
C ARG A 333 12.15 7.87 -15.54
N THR A 334 12.66 9.06 -15.85
CA THR A 334 11.91 10.14 -16.48
C THR A 334 12.31 10.31 -17.95
N GLU A 335 11.47 11.04 -18.70
CA GLU A 335 11.83 11.55 -20.02
C GLU A 335 13.07 12.45 -19.97
#